data_AF-A0A4V5U8S3-F1
#
_entry.id   AF-A0A4V5U8S3-F1
#
_cell.length_a   1.000
_cell.length_b   1.000
_cell.length_c   1.000
_cell.angle_alpha   90.00
_cell.angle_beta   90.00
_cell.angle_gamma   90.00
#
_symmetry.space_group_name_H-M   'P 1'
#
loop_
_entity.id
_entity.type
_entity.pdbx_description
1 polymer ?
#
loop_
_entity_poly.entity_id
_entity_poly.type
_entity_poly.pdbx_seq_one_letter_code
_entity_poly.pdbx_strand_id
1 'polypeptide(L)'
;MDIQEQTIQYIKMYGQSLIEEVTLISENTLTSYRNIKSAFRIQIEVLEGPSTLIVGLPYDFPSSLPHFYDSQFQFQGIPHLEENGFICFTHKENLIIDERYPGQVVLDCLKKVINILEAGEAKLNNHEFLAEFEAYWARASTLRNNYIMIDEKMDTVRELDVYIMKKDNMAYFICEKNYNPDHYLQTVFHQNRKELIKKRCIYIPLQQGSFIIPPKNTEFWDLNTFKNFIMNNINPANQMILQKLLSRIPKSNHADEHMCISLPINSEKAALFGVTIHCPEGMITNRKMRVRLHPFIQAPPKINLTPFYVKRLQKEFLLERTGSDSGFAQKTAVVVGVGAIGSVVAVGLAKAGFQKITLIDDDSLDADNVYRHELGMNSLFSVDDKHFSPEYKVDALKKEIQSRYPSTQVDTFSKKISTVLTENKLDWEAINFVIVCIGVPNVEMSINKYMHRLEKAPTVIYSWVEPFGIGSHVLVTLNKKRKGCYQCLFRPIDDEPIRNLSSFVEPGQSFTRSLGGCGTYFTPYSFLDSEETANRILRTIYKIDRNQLEGNPMLSWKGDPASFIDQGFQVSNRYMMTEEQLMSKRLLYQDPNCPICAEVGGTNDN
;
A
#
# COMPACT_ATOMS: atom_id res chain seq x y z
N MET A 1 44.25 -7.85 14.57
CA MET A 1 44.38 -7.89 13.10
C MET A 1 43.29 -7.03 12.55
N ASP A 2 43.63 -6.03 11.74
CA ASP A 2 42.62 -5.15 11.16
C ASP A 2 41.66 -5.94 10.27
N ILE A 3 40.39 -5.53 10.15
CA ILE A 3 39.38 -6.27 9.36
C ILE A 3 39.85 -6.42 7.90
N GLN A 4 40.54 -5.43 7.34
CA GLN A 4 41.11 -5.51 5.99
C GLN A 4 42.18 -6.61 5.91
N GLU A 5 43.09 -6.68 6.89
CA GLU A 5 44.13 -7.71 6.95
C GLU A 5 43.53 -9.10 7.09
N GLN A 6 42.53 -9.27 7.97
CA GLN A 6 41.80 -10.53 8.14
C GLN A 6 41.15 -10.99 6.83
N THR A 7 40.50 -10.06 6.15
CA THR A 7 39.82 -10.30 4.87
C THR A 7 40.83 -10.73 3.81
N ILE A 8 41.93 -9.99 3.65
CA ILE A 8 42.97 -10.28 2.64
C ILE A 8 43.67 -11.61 2.93
N GLN A 9 44.00 -11.91 4.19
CA GLN A 9 44.60 -13.19 4.56
C GLN A 9 43.68 -14.36 4.23
N TYR A 10 42.39 -14.23 4.56
CA TYR A 10 41.39 -15.25 4.23
C TYR A 10 41.27 -15.46 2.72
N ILE A 11 41.20 -14.37 1.95
CA ILE A 11 41.15 -14.42 0.49
C ILE A 11 42.39 -15.11 -0.09
N LYS A 12 43.60 -14.80 0.40
CA LYS A 12 44.83 -15.46 -0.07
C LYS A 12 44.86 -16.96 0.24
N MET A 13 44.24 -17.37 1.33
CA MET A 13 44.19 -18.77 1.77
C MET A 13 43.10 -19.58 1.05
N TYR A 14 41.94 -18.99 0.79
CA TYR A 14 40.74 -19.72 0.34
C TYR A 14 40.14 -19.23 -0.99
N GLY A 15 40.61 -18.11 -1.54
CA GLY A 15 40.09 -17.46 -2.75
C GLY A 15 40.86 -17.74 -4.03
N GLN A 16 41.87 -18.63 -4.00
CA GLN A 16 42.79 -18.88 -5.13
C GLN A 16 42.10 -19.39 -6.40
N SER A 17 40.89 -19.94 -6.29
CA SER A 17 40.10 -20.37 -7.44
C SER A 17 39.37 -19.22 -8.15
N LEU A 18 39.36 -18.01 -7.56
CA LEU A 18 38.63 -16.85 -8.07
C LEU A 18 39.54 -15.63 -8.28
N ILE A 19 40.62 -15.52 -7.51
CA ILE A 19 41.50 -14.35 -7.49
C ILE A 19 42.94 -14.79 -7.72
N GLU A 20 43.55 -14.22 -8.77
CA GLU A 20 44.93 -14.48 -9.17
C GLU A 20 45.93 -13.64 -8.37
N GLU A 21 45.59 -12.37 -8.15
CA GLU A 21 46.45 -11.41 -7.45
C GLU A 21 45.63 -10.49 -6.54
N VAL A 22 46.18 -10.14 -5.37
CA VAL A 22 45.61 -9.14 -4.44
C VAL A 22 46.66 -8.09 -4.10
N THR A 23 46.38 -6.82 -4.41
CA THR A 23 47.25 -5.68 -4.13
C THR A 23 46.56 -4.60 -3.31
N LEU A 24 47.20 -4.11 -2.25
CA LEU A 24 46.66 -3.03 -1.41
C LEU A 24 46.62 -1.70 -2.17
N ILE A 25 45.55 -0.93 -1.96
CA ILE A 25 45.39 0.41 -2.56
C ILE A 25 45.67 1.46 -1.48
N SER A 26 46.40 2.52 -1.85
CA SER A 26 46.72 3.62 -0.93
C SER A 26 45.48 4.44 -0.55
N GLU A 27 45.44 5.01 0.65
CA GLU A 27 44.31 5.82 1.14
C GLU A 27 44.01 7.04 0.24
N ASN A 28 45.03 7.65 -0.37
CA ASN A 28 44.88 8.84 -1.23
C ASN A 28 43.99 8.62 -2.46
N THR A 29 43.83 7.37 -2.91
CA THR A 29 42.99 7.00 -4.06
C THR A 29 41.53 6.69 -3.69
N LEU A 30 41.19 6.64 -2.39
CA LEU A 30 39.86 6.25 -1.91
C LEU A 30 38.78 7.33 -2.12
N THR A 31 39.18 8.59 -2.33
CA THR A 31 38.25 9.73 -2.54
C THR A 31 37.37 9.59 -3.78
N SER A 32 37.76 8.72 -4.71
CA SER A 32 36.99 8.39 -5.92
C SER A 32 35.86 7.37 -5.68
N TYR A 33 35.84 6.68 -4.53
CA TYR A 33 34.86 5.64 -4.21
C TYR A 33 33.90 6.07 -3.11
N ARG A 34 32.63 5.69 -3.26
CA ARG A 34 31.56 6.11 -2.32
C ARG A 34 31.64 5.33 -1.01
N ASN A 35 31.83 6.03 0.09
CA ASN A 35 31.73 5.50 1.46
C ASN A 35 32.67 4.33 1.75
N ILE A 36 33.92 4.39 1.28
CA ILE A 36 34.93 3.34 1.48
C ILE A 36 35.93 3.75 2.56
N LYS A 37 36.18 2.84 3.52
CA LYS A 37 37.20 2.99 4.57
C LYS A 37 38.55 2.47 4.10
N SER A 38 38.57 1.32 3.43
CA SER A 38 39.78 0.74 2.87
C SER A 38 39.48 -0.05 1.60
N ALA A 39 40.47 -0.22 0.72
CA ALA A 39 40.28 -0.96 -0.53
C ALA A 39 41.52 -1.76 -0.91
N PHE A 40 41.30 -2.77 -1.73
CA PHE A 40 42.35 -3.53 -2.38
C PHE A 40 41.93 -3.89 -3.80
N ARG A 41 42.90 -4.03 -4.69
CA ARG A 41 42.72 -4.46 -6.07
C ARG A 41 42.85 -5.97 -6.14
N ILE A 42 41.99 -6.58 -6.95
CA ILE A 42 42.02 -8.00 -7.27
C ILE A 42 42.15 -8.18 -8.79
N GLN A 43 42.90 -9.20 -9.21
CA GLN A 43 42.85 -9.73 -10.58
C GLN A 43 42.02 -11.00 -10.60
N ILE A 44 41.09 -11.06 -11.54
CA ILE A 44 40.13 -12.14 -11.74
C ILE A 44 40.08 -12.51 -13.23
N GLU A 45 39.57 -13.69 -13.54
CA GLU A 45 39.28 -14.11 -14.90
C GLU A 45 37.78 -13.93 -15.20
N VAL A 46 37.45 -13.33 -16.35
CA VAL A 46 36.07 -13.18 -16.85
C VAL A 46 36.06 -13.62 -18.31
N LEU A 47 35.30 -14.66 -18.67
CA LEU A 47 35.24 -15.23 -20.03
C LEU A 47 36.61 -15.42 -20.71
N GLU A 48 37.59 -15.99 -19.99
CA GLU A 48 38.97 -16.25 -20.48
C GLU A 48 39.86 -14.99 -20.65
N GLY A 49 39.45 -13.83 -20.12
CA GLY A 49 40.22 -12.59 -20.14
C GLY A 49 40.59 -12.07 -18.73
N PRO A 50 41.86 -11.64 -18.49
CA PRO A 50 42.25 -11.07 -17.21
C PRO A 50 41.57 -9.71 -16.98
N SER A 51 40.92 -9.58 -15.83
CA SER A 51 40.12 -8.40 -15.46
C SER A 51 40.51 -7.90 -14.07
N THR A 52 40.52 -6.58 -13.90
CA THR A 52 40.95 -5.91 -12.68
C THR A 52 39.79 -5.22 -12.00
N LEU A 53 39.46 -5.66 -10.77
CA LEU A 53 38.45 -5.03 -9.94
C LEU A 53 39.06 -4.40 -8.69
N ILE A 54 38.38 -3.40 -8.15
CA ILE A 54 38.65 -2.86 -6.81
C ILE A 54 37.57 -3.35 -5.87
N VAL A 55 38.01 -3.95 -4.76
CA VAL A 55 37.16 -4.29 -3.62
C VAL A 55 37.28 -3.18 -2.58
N GLY A 56 36.21 -2.40 -2.42
CA GLY A 56 36.08 -1.40 -1.38
C GLY A 56 35.37 -1.99 -0.16
N LEU A 57 35.95 -1.78 1.03
CA LEU A 57 35.34 -2.11 2.31
C LEU A 57 34.76 -0.82 2.93
N PRO A 58 33.43 -0.71 3.05
CA PRO A 58 32.79 0.43 3.70
C PRO A 58 33.15 0.62 5.19
N TYR A 59 32.81 1.77 5.75
CA TYR A 59 33.05 2.06 7.18
C TYR A 59 32.31 1.12 8.14
N ASP A 60 31.15 0.62 7.72
CA ASP A 60 30.31 -0.32 8.45
C ASP A 60 30.62 -1.79 8.08
N PHE A 61 31.60 -2.07 7.22
CA PHE A 61 32.03 -3.44 6.93
C PHE A 61 32.71 -4.06 8.17
N PRO A 62 32.39 -5.31 8.56
CA PRO A 62 31.66 -6.33 7.80
C PRO A 62 30.17 -6.47 8.14
N SER A 63 29.55 -5.50 8.80
CA SER A 63 28.08 -5.47 8.98
C SER A 63 27.33 -5.03 7.71
N SER A 64 28.07 -4.62 6.68
CA SER A 64 27.58 -4.26 5.36
C SER A 64 28.29 -5.05 4.26
N LEU A 65 27.75 -4.98 3.03
CA LEU A 65 28.35 -5.64 1.87
C LEU A 65 29.62 -4.89 1.39
N PRO A 66 30.63 -5.61 0.88
CA PRO A 66 31.73 -4.98 0.16
C PRO A 66 31.22 -4.35 -1.14
N HIS A 67 31.95 -3.35 -1.63
CA HIS A 67 31.69 -2.71 -2.91
C HIS A 67 32.71 -3.21 -3.95
N PHE A 68 32.25 -3.43 -5.18
CA PHE A 68 33.13 -3.81 -6.30
C PHE A 68 33.08 -2.73 -7.37
N TYR A 69 34.25 -2.39 -7.91
CA TYR A 69 34.39 -1.38 -8.95
C TYR A 69 35.25 -1.89 -10.12
N ASP A 70 34.76 -1.74 -11.34
CA ASP A 70 35.58 -1.74 -12.55
C ASP A 70 36.28 -0.39 -12.70
N SER A 71 37.48 -0.29 -12.13
CA SER A 71 38.26 0.96 -12.14
C SER A 71 38.91 1.31 -13.48
N GLN A 72 38.98 0.35 -14.40
CA GLN A 72 39.62 0.51 -15.71
C GLN A 72 38.59 0.66 -16.84
N PHE A 73 37.29 0.59 -16.53
CA PHE A 73 36.20 0.62 -17.51
C PHE A 73 36.37 -0.43 -18.61
N GLN A 74 36.84 -1.62 -18.22
CA GLN A 74 37.01 -2.77 -19.10
C GLN A 74 35.67 -3.25 -19.66
N PHE A 75 34.59 -3.05 -18.90
CA PHE A 75 33.25 -3.50 -19.24
C PHE A 75 32.35 -2.33 -19.65
N GLN A 76 31.55 -2.49 -20.70
CA GLN A 76 30.62 -1.46 -21.16
C GLN A 76 29.29 -2.01 -21.64
N GLY A 77 28.19 -1.33 -21.28
CA GLY A 77 26.86 -1.69 -21.76
C GLY A 77 26.28 -2.93 -21.08
N ILE A 78 26.74 -3.24 -19.87
CA ILE A 78 26.27 -4.34 -19.03
C ILE A 78 25.24 -3.81 -18.02
N PRO A 79 24.12 -4.53 -17.75
CA PRO A 79 23.23 -4.23 -16.63
C PRO A 79 23.99 -4.18 -15.29
N HIS A 80 23.44 -3.51 -14.28
CA HIS A 80 24.06 -3.39 -12.94
C HIS A 80 25.43 -2.68 -12.84
N LEU A 81 26.07 -2.28 -13.95
CA LEU A 81 27.30 -1.50 -13.95
C LEU A 81 27.01 0.01 -14.03
N GLU A 82 27.44 0.78 -13.02
CA GLU A 82 27.33 2.25 -13.00
C GLU A 82 28.47 2.93 -13.77
N GLU A 83 28.26 4.19 -14.16
CA GLU A 83 29.26 5.01 -14.88
C GLU A 83 30.54 5.30 -14.09
N ASN A 84 30.53 5.15 -12.78
CA ASN A 84 31.73 5.24 -11.94
C ASN A 84 32.44 3.88 -11.74
N GLY A 85 32.02 2.86 -12.49
CA GLY A 85 32.53 1.50 -12.40
C GLY A 85 31.90 0.66 -11.29
N PHE A 86 31.00 1.19 -10.45
CA PHE A 86 30.37 0.42 -9.37
C PHE A 86 29.49 -0.71 -9.92
N ILE A 87 29.65 -1.92 -9.38
CA ILE A 87 28.89 -3.10 -9.79
C ILE A 87 27.85 -3.45 -8.72
N CYS A 88 26.57 -3.36 -9.07
CA CYS A 88 25.46 -3.71 -8.20
C CYS A 88 25.13 -5.20 -8.31
N PHE A 89 25.65 -6.03 -7.42
CA PHE A 89 25.54 -7.49 -7.57
C PHE A 89 24.39 -8.14 -6.79
N THR A 90 23.74 -7.41 -5.89
CA THR A 90 22.66 -7.96 -5.07
C THR A 90 21.89 -6.84 -4.36
N HIS A 91 20.63 -7.13 -4.00
CA HIS A 91 19.85 -6.27 -3.11
C HIS A 91 20.27 -6.54 -1.65
N LYS A 92 20.36 -5.48 -0.84
CA LYS A 92 20.74 -5.57 0.58
C LYS A 92 19.64 -6.17 1.45
N GLU A 93 18.40 -6.11 0.97
CA GLU A 93 17.20 -6.52 1.69
C GLU A 93 17.19 -8.06 1.83
N ASN A 94 17.13 -8.55 3.07
CA ASN A 94 17.10 -9.98 3.44
C ASN A 94 18.44 -10.74 3.40
N LEU A 95 19.58 -10.04 3.35
CA LEU A 95 20.88 -10.69 3.52
C LEU A 95 21.29 -10.73 4.99
N ILE A 96 21.62 -11.93 5.47
CA ILE A 96 22.27 -12.11 6.77
C ILE A 96 23.77 -12.11 6.51
N ILE A 97 24.45 -11.09 7.00
CA ILE A 97 25.91 -10.98 6.92
C ILE A 97 26.49 -11.37 8.27
N ASP A 98 27.32 -12.41 8.29
CA ASP A 98 28.00 -12.85 9.50
C ASP A 98 29.38 -12.16 9.61
N GLU A 99 29.45 -11.14 10.47
CA GLU A 99 30.65 -10.33 10.69
C GLU A 99 31.88 -11.14 11.12
N ARG A 100 31.69 -12.37 11.60
CA ARG A 100 32.78 -13.28 12.00
C ARG A 100 33.59 -13.81 10.81
N TYR A 101 33.05 -13.74 9.60
CA TYR A 101 33.67 -14.30 8.39
C TYR A 101 33.80 -13.27 7.25
N PRO A 102 34.50 -12.14 7.47
CA PRO A 102 34.54 -11.03 6.50
C PRO A 102 35.18 -11.42 5.16
N GLY A 103 36.20 -12.28 5.18
CA GLY A 103 36.82 -12.81 3.96
C GLY A 103 35.88 -13.68 3.14
N GLN A 104 35.10 -14.55 3.80
CA GLN A 104 34.11 -15.41 3.14
C GLN A 104 33.01 -14.57 2.50
N VAL A 105 32.54 -13.52 3.21
CA VAL A 105 31.56 -12.57 2.67
C VAL A 105 32.06 -11.94 1.37
N VAL A 106 33.32 -11.50 1.31
CA VAL A 106 33.89 -10.95 0.07
C VAL A 106 33.93 -11.97 -1.05
N LEU A 107 34.37 -13.20 -0.78
CA LEU A 107 34.45 -14.25 -1.81
C LEU A 107 33.07 -14.63 -2.37
N ASP A 108 32.06 -14.76 -1.52
CA ASP A 108 30.71 -15.09 -1.97
C ASP A 108 30.04 -13.94 -2.73
N CYS A 109 30.33 -12.70 -2.35
CA CYS A 109 29.91 -11.54 -3.12
C CYS A 109 30.64 -11.48 -4.48
N LEU A 110 31.94 -11.78 -4.51
CA LEU A 110 32.74 -11.78 -5.74
C LEU A 110 32.22 -12.80 -6.76
N LYS A 111 31.82 -14.01 -6.34
CA LYS A 111 31.20 -14.99 -7.24
C LYS A 111 29.98 -14.42 -7.97
N LYS A 112 29.14 -13.66 -7.25
CA LYS A 112 27.97 -12.99 -7.86
C LYS A 112 28.39 -11.90 -8.85
N VAL A 113 29.43 -11.13 -8.51
CA VAL A 113 29.98 -10.09 -9.40
C VAL A 113 30.51 -10.70 -10.69
N ILE A 114 31.31 -11.78 -10.61
CA ILE A 114 31.85 -12.47 -11.79
C ILE A 114 30.70 -12.95 -12.69
N ASN A 115 29.69 -13.62 -12.13
CA ASN A 115 28.54 -14.08 -12.91
C ASN A 115 27.82 -12.95 -13.65
N ILE A 116 27.71 -11.76 -13.06
CA ILE A 116 27.08 -10.59 -13.69
C ILE A 116 27.93 -10.07 -14.85
N LEU A 117 29.25 -9.98 -14.65
CA LEU A 117 30.17 -9.52 -15.69
C LEU A 117 30.21 -10.49 -16.88
N GLU A 118 30.29 -11.80 -16.62
CA GLU A 118 30.28 -12.83 -17.65
C GLU A 118 28.95 -12.85 -18.43
N ALA A 119 27.82 -12.80 -17.74
CA ALA A 119 26.51 -12.75 -18.37
C ALA A 119 26.32 -11.46 -19.21
N GLY A 120 26.87 -10.36 -18.73
CA GLY A 120 26.90 -9.06 -19.40
C GLY A 120 27.67 -9.05 -20.71
N GLU A 121 28.93 -9.50 -20.68
CA GLU A 121 29.79 -9.60 -21.86
C GLU A 121 29.21 -10.58 -22.90
N ALA A 122 28.61 -11.68 -22.43
CA ALA A 122 27.89 -12.62 -23.29
C ALA A 122 26.51 -12.10 -23.76
N LYS A 123 26.06 -10.92 -23.29
CA LYS A 123 24.75 -10.30 -23.57
C LYS A 123 23.54 -11.16 -23.20
N LEU A 124 23.71 -12.11 -22.27
CA LEU A 124 22.68 -13.04 -21.84
C LEU A 124 21.68 -12.41 -20.86
N ASN A 125 22.07 -11.33 -20.17
CA ASN A 125 21.25 -10.66 -19.16
C ASN A 125 20.64 -9.31 -19.64
N ASN A 126 20.63 -9.01 -20.94
CA ASN A 126 20.09 -7.73 -21.45
C ASN A 126 18.63 -7.44 -21.02
N HIS A 127 17.84 -8.46 -20.69
CA HIS A 127 16.49 -8.30 -20.16
C HIS A 127 16.47 -7.60 -18.79
N GLU A 128 17.57 -7.62 -18.02
CA GLU A 128 17.71 -6.90 -16.74
C GLU A 128 17.65 -5.38 -16.93
N PHE A 129 18.02 -4.85 -18.10
CA PHE A 129 17.81 -3.42 -18.40
C PHE A 129 16.34 -3.01 -18.33
N LEU A 130 15.41 -3.89 -18.68
CA LEU A 130 13.98 -3.62 -18.53
C LEU A 130 13.56 -3.66 -17.07
N ALA A 131 14.05 -4.64 -16.31
CA ALA A 131 13.75 -4.77 -14.89
C ALA A 131 14.24 -3.56 -14.07
N GLU A 132 15.40 -3.01 -14.43
CA GLU A 132 16.00 -1.84 -13.77
C GLU A 132 15.73 -0.52 -14.49
N PHE A 133 14.88 -0.51 -15.51
CA PHE A 133 14.71 0.64 -16.41
C PHE A 133 14.40 1.93 -15.66
N GLU A 134 13.48 1.88 -14.70
CA GLU A 134 13.10 3.05 -13.89
C GLU A 134 14.27 3.59 -13.05
N ALA A 135 15.18 2.72 -12.58
CA ALA A 135 16.36 3.14 -11.81
C ALA A 135 17.38 3.85 -12.70
N TYR A 136 17.60 3.36 -13.93
CA TYR A 136 18.40 4.08 -14.92
C TYR A 136 17.75 5.42 -15.29
N TRP A 137 16.44 5.42 -15.54
CA TRP A 137 15.70 6.63 -15.89
C TRP A 137 15.74 7.70 -14.79
N ALA A 138 15.63 7.28 -13.53
CA ALA A 138 15.73 8.16 -12.37
C ALA A 138 17.06 8.91 -12.34
N ARG A 139 18.18 8.22 -12.61
CA ARG A 139 19.52 8.84 -12.66
C ARG A 139 19.62 9.89 -13.78
N ALA A 140 19.09 9.59 -14.96
CA ALA A 140 19.06 10.53 -16.09
C ALA A 140 18.15 11.75 -15.83
N SER A 141 17.17 11.65 -14.92
CA SER A 141 16.10 12.64 -14.72
C SER A 141 16.46 13.92 -13.96
N THR A 142 17.72 14.10 -13.50
CA THR A 142 18.19 15.28 -12.73
C THR A 142 17.19 15.78 -11.65
N LEU A 143 16.58 14.85 -10.91
CA LEU A 143 15.67 15.10 -9.77
C LEU A 143 14.27 15.68 -10.07
N ARG A 144 13.77 15.57 -11.32
CA ARG A 144 12.38 15.95 -11.65
C ARG A 144 11.38 14.86 -11.24
N ASN A 145 11.11 14.74 -9.95
CA ASN A 145 10.12 13.81 -9.43
C ASN A 145 8.70 14.27 -9.79
N ASN A 146 8.03 13.51 -10.65
CA ASN A 146 6.62 13.66 -10.95
C ASN A 146 5.86 12.56 -10.24
N TYR A 147 4.73 12.91 -9.65
CA TYR A 147 3.82 11.95 -9.05
C TYR A 147 2.69 11.65 -10.01
N ILE A 148 2.31 10.39 -10.14
CA ILE A 148 1.25 9.97 -11.06
C ILE A 148 0.18 9.16 -10.35
N MET A 149 -1.06 9.32 -10.80
CA MET A 149 -2.18 8.49 -10.40
C MET A 149 -3.10 8.25 -11.60
N ILE A 150 -2.94 7.08 -12.22
CA ILE A 150 -3.63 6.67 -13.44
C ILE A 150 -4.06 5.20 -13.37
N ASP A 151 -4.97 4.80 -14.25
CA ASP A 151 -5.28 3.38 -14.46
C ASP A 151 -4.28 2.77 -15.46
N GLU A 152 -3.24 2.12 -14.93
CA GLU A 152 -2.22 1.44 -15.76
C GLU A 152 -2.75 0.20 -16.48
N LYS A 153 -3.90 -0.36 -16.07
CA LYS A 153 -4.52 -1.50 -16.78
C LYS A 153 -5.18 -1.07 -18.09
N MET A 154 -5.44 0.22 -18.25
CA MET A 154 -5.97 0.77 -19.48
C MET A 154 -4.87 0.88 -20.55
N ASP A 155 -4.76 -0.15 -21.39
CA ASP A 155 -3.80 -0.26 -22.50
C ASP A 155 -4.18 0.58 -23.75
N THR A 156 -4.59 1.83 -23.52
CA THR A 156 -4.92 2.75 -24.60
C THR A 156 -4.18 4.07 -24.44
N VAL A 157 -3.67 4.60 -25.56
CA VAL A 157 -3.16 5.96 -25.62
C VAL A 157 -4.26 6.92 -25.23
N ARG A 158 -3.94 7.84 -24.31
CA ARG A 158 -4.93 8.81 -23.83
C ARG A 158 -4.28 10.10 -23.35
N GLU A 159 -5.14 11.10 -23.19
CA GLU A 159 -4.76 12.39 -22.64
C GLU A 159 -4.91 12.38 -21.12
N LEU A 160 -3.86 12.78 -20.42
CA LEU A 160 -3.80 12.99 -18.99
C LEU A 160 -3.69 14.49 -18.68
N ASP A 161 -4.06 14.85 -17.47
CA ASP A 161 -3.84 16.19 -16.93
C ASP A 161 -2.55 16.24 -16.12
N VAL A 162 -1.76 17.28 -16.32
CA VAL A 162 -0.57 17.55 -15.51
C VAL A 162 -0.67 18.92 -14.83
N TYR A 163 -0.41 18.94 -13.53
CA TYR A 163 -0.43 20.12 -12.68
C TYR A 163 1.00 20.51 -12.31
N ILE A 164 1.38 21.72 -12.74
CA ILE A 164 2.71 22.31 -12.56
C ILE A 164 2.65 23.35 -11.45
N MET A 165 3.58 23.26 -10.50
CA MET A 165 3.67 24.20 -9.38
C MET A 165 4.45 25.45 -9.78
N LYS A 166 3.99 26.62 -9.32
CA LYS A 166 4.57 27.93 -9.69
C LYS A 166 6.00 28.13 -9.18
N LYS A 167 6.36 27.56 -8.02
CA LYS A 167 7.62 27.85 -7.34
C LYS A 167 8.84 27.33 -8.10
N ASP A 168 8.69 26.19 -8.79
CA ASP A 168 9.80 25.49 -9.43
C ASP A 168 9.57 25.17 -10.92
N ASN A 169 8.39 25.49 -11.47
CA ASN A 169 7.97 25.20 -12.86
C ASN A 169 8.18 23.73 -13.31
N MET A 170 8.28 22.81 -12.34
CA MET A 170 8.30 21.37 -12.55
C MET A 170 6.86 20.84 -12.52
N ALA A 171 6.60 19.82 -13.31
CA ALA A 171 5.39 19.04 -13.17
C ALA A 171 5.48 18.18 -11.91
N TYR A 172 4.43 18.21 -11.09
CA TYR A 172 4.40 17.46 -9.81
C TYR A 172 3.31 16.42 -9.78
N PHE A 173 2.16 16.65 -10.41
CA PHE A 173 1.05 15.72 -10.31
C PHE A 173 0.41 15.47 -11.67
N ILE A 174 0.39 14.20 -12.07
CA ILE A 174 -0.20 13.71 -13.32
C ILE A 174 -1.38 12.79 -12.95
N CYS A 175 -2.54 13.01 -13.53
CA CYS A 175 -3.71 12.18 -13.25
C CYS A 175 -4.62 12.00 -14.47
N GLU A 176 -5.57 11.08 -14.36
CA GLU A 176 -6.64 10.93 -15.35
C GLU A 176 -7.41 12.24 -15.56
N LYS A 177 -7.82 12.49 -16.80
CA LYS A 177 -8.52 13.73 -17.17
C LYS A 177 -9.86 13.96 -16.46
N ASN A 178 -10.51 12.87 -16.04
CA ASN A 178 -11.79 12.91 -15.33
C ASN A 178 -11.64 12.82 -13.81
N TYR A 179 -10.41 12.73 -13.30
CA TYR A 179 -10.15 12.71 -11.87
C TYR A 179 -10.30 14.12 -11.29
N ASN A 180 -10.91 14.25 -10.11
CA ASN A 180 -10.92 15.51 -9.37
C ASN A 180 -9.71 15.55 -8.42
N PRO A 181 -8.69 16.37 -8.70
CA PRO A 181 -7.45 16.36 -7.92
C PRO A 181 -7.49 17.27 -6.70
N ASP A 182 -8.55 18.04 -6.48
CA ASP A 182 -8.56 19.14 -5.50
C ASP A 182 -8.24 18.64 -4.08
N HIS A 183 -8.88 17.55 -3.65
CA HIS A 183 -8.62 16.92 -2.34
C HIS A 183 -7.18 16.45 -2.24
N TYR A 184 -6.69 15.71 -3.24
CA TYR A 184 -5.35 15.14 -3.23
C TYR A 184 -4.25 16.22 -3.26
N LEU A 185 -4.42 17.25 -4.08
CA LEU A 185 -3.53 18.41 -4.15
C LEU A 185 -3.46 19.15 -2.83
N GLN A 186 -4.59 19.34 -2.15
CA GLN A 186 -4.63 20.00 -0.87
C GLN A 186 -3.99 19.16 0.24
N THR A 187 -4.28 17.86 0.29
CA THR A 187 -3.80 16.96 1.35
C THR A 187 -2.32 16.64 1.23
N VAL A 188 -1.86 16.29 0.02
CA VAL A 188 -0.50 15.77 -0.20
C VAL A 188 0.49 16.87 -0.55
N PHE A 189 0.04 17.88 -1.31
CA PHE A 189 0.92 18.92 -1.82
C PHE A 189 0.69 20.29 -1.18
N HIS A 190 -0.36 20.45 -0.36
CA HIS A 190 -0.77 21.72 0.24
C HIS A 190 -0.96 22.84 -0.81
N GLN A 191 -1.53 22.49 -1.97
CA GLN A 191 -1.75 23.40 -3.08
C GLN A 191 -3.23 23.46 -3.47
N ASN A 192 -3.70 24.65 -3.85
CA ASN A 192 -5.00 24.81 -4.47
C ASN A 192 -4.89 24.67 -6.00
N ARG A 193 -5.75 23.87 -6.63
CA ARG A 193 -5.78 23.69 -8.09
C ARG A 193 -5.76 25.01 -8.87
N LYS A 194 -6.48 26.03 -8.39
CA LYS A 194 -6.58 27.34 -9.08
C LYS A 194 -5.25 28.08 -9.17
N GLU A 195 -4.30 27.74 -8.30
CA GLU A 195 -2.97 28.36 -8.25
C GLU A 195 -1.96 27.63 -9.15
N LEU A 196 -2.32 26.47 -9.69
CA LEU A 196 -1.45 25.61 -10.50
C LEU A 196 -1.66 25.84 -11.99
N ILE A 197 -0.61 25.60 -12.77
CA ILE A 197 -0.70 25.61 -14.24
C ILE A 197 -1.10 24.21 -14.68
N LYS A 198 -2.26 24.10 -15.33
CA LYS A 198 -2.73 22.86 -15.95
C LYS A 198 -2.21 22.76 -17.39
N LYS A 199 -1.49 21.69 -17.71
CA LYS A 199 -1.12 21.32 -19.08
C LYS A 199 -1.61 19.91 -19.39
N ARG A 200 -1.45 19.50 -20.65
CA ARG A 200 -1.65 18.13 -21.11
C ARG A 200 -0.39 17.28 -20.90
N CYS A 201 -0.60 16.00 -20.59
CA CYS A 201 0.37 14.92 -20.77
C CYS A 201 -0.24 13.82 -21.66
N ILE A 202 0.54 13.18 -22.54
CA ILE A 202 0.07 12.06 -23.35
C ILE A 202 0.59 10.76 -22.73
N TYR A 203 -0.32 9.87 -22.33
CA TYR A 203 0.03 8.51 -21.91
C TYR A 203 0.13 7.59 -23.11
N ILE A 204 1.21 6.81 -23.17
CA ILE A 204 1.48 5.87 -24.26
C ILE A 204 1.89 4.52 -23.67
N PRO A 205 1.01 3.51 -23.71
CA PRO A 205 1.41 2.15 -23.42
C PRO A 205 2.03 1.50 -24.66
N LEU A 206 3.18 0.86 -24.45
CA LEU A 206 3.93 0.13 -25.48
C LEU A 206 3.55 -1.36 -25.47
N GLN A 207 3.86 -2.05 -26.57
CA GLN A 207 3.55 -3.47 -26.74
C GLN A 207 4.53 -4.35 -25.93
N GLN A 208 4.07 -5.57 -25.58
CA GLN A 208 4.96 -6.56 -25.00
C GLN A 208 6.12 -6.87 -25.95
N GLY A 209 7.33 -7.00 -25.40
CA GLY A 209 8.56 -7.24 -26.18
C GLY A 209 9.24 -5.97 -26.68
N SER A 210 8.66 -4.79 -26.40
CA SER A 210 9.35 -3.51 -26.62
C SER A 210 10.62 -3.42 -25.78
N PHE A 211 11.71 -3.00 -26.42
CA PHE A 211 13.01 -2.88 -25.77
C PHE A 211 13.73 -1.61 -26.24
N ILE A 212 14.29 -0.89 -25.28
CA ILE A 212 15.22 0.21 -25.51
C ILE A 212 16.23 0.26 -24.38
N ILE A 213 17.49 0.53 -24.73
CA ILE A 213 18.54 0.73 -23.75
C ILE A 213 18.31 2.11 -23.10
N PRO A 214 18.19 2.19 -21.76
CA PRO A 214 18.02 3.47 -21.10
C PRO A 214 19.21 4.40 -21.39
N PRO A 215 18.98 5.73 -21.46
CA PRO A 215 20.04 6.68 -21.77
C PRO A 215 21.09 6.71 -20.66
N LYS A 216 22.35 6.92 -21.05
CA LYS A 216 23.45 7.19 -20.10
C LYS A 216 23.39 8.66 -19.67
N ASN A 217 23.92 9.03 -18.51
CA ASN A 217 23.84 10.40 -17.98
C ASN A 217 24.48 11.44 -18.91
N THR A 218 25.41 11.02 -19.78
CA THR A 218 26.12 11.91 -20.71
C THR A 218 25.43 12.07 -22.07
N GLU A 219 24.57 11.13 -22.48
CA GLU A 219 23.91 11.13 -23.79
C GLU A 219 22.44 10.73 -23.67
N PHE A 220 21.56 11.73 -23.72
CA PHE A 220 20.13 11.49 -23.79
C PHE A 220 19.69 11.24 -25.24
N TRP A 221 18.57 10.53 -25.43
CA TRP A 221 18.03 10.26 -26.76
C TRP A 221 17.73 11.56 -27.51
N ASP A 222 17.96 11.55 -28.82
CA ASP A 222 17.46 12.61 -29.70
C ASP A 222 15.97 12.39 -30.06
N LEU A 223 15.35 13.39 -30.68
CA LEU A 223 13.93 13.33 -31.04
C LEU A 223 13.61 12.18 -32.00
N ASN A 224 14.51 11.88 -32.94
CA ASN A 224 14.27 10.85 -33.95
C ASN A 224 14.31 9.46 -33.34
N THR A 225 15.29 9.19 -32.48
CA THR A 225 15.43 7.94 -31.72
C THR A 225 14.20 7.72 -30.87
N PHE A 226 13.81 8.73 -30.08
CA PHE A 226 12.64 8.64 -29.21
C PHE A 226 11.34 8.45 -30.02
N LYS A 227 11.13 9.23 -31.08
CA LYS A 227 9.96 9.10 -31.97
C LYS A 227 9.90 7.72 -32.62
N ASN A 228 11.00 7.25 -33.22
CA ASN A 228 11.04 5.96 -33.90
C ASN A 228 10.79 4.81 -32.93
N PHE A 229 11.37 4.88 -31.73
CA PHE A 229 11.11 3.92 -30.67
C PHE A 229 9.61 3.83 -30.36
N ILE A 230 8.96 4.95 -30.06
CA ILE A 230 7.52 4.96 -29.75
C ILE A 230 6.68 4.45 -30.93
N MET A 231 6.93 4.95 -32.13
CA MET A 231 6.11 4.63 -33.30
C MET A 231 6.25 3.18 -33.77
N ASN A 232 7.38 2.52 -33.49
CA ASN A 232 7.62 1.12 -33.85
C ASN A 232 7.12 0.13 -32.77
N ASN A 233 6.80 0.62 -31.57
CA ASN A 233 6.48 -0.20 -30.40
C ASN A 233 5.05 0.01 -29.89
N ILE A 234 4.21 0.64 -30.70
CA ILE A 234 2.82 0.94 -30.37
C ILE A 234 1.88 0.13 -31.25
N ASN A 235 0.78 -0.39 -30.68
CA ASN A 235 -0.19 -1.13 -31.46
C ASN A 235 -0.92 -0.22 -32.49
N PRO A 236 -1.44 -0.76 -33.61
CA PRO A 236 -2.04 0.05 -34.67
C PRO A 236 -3.23 0.92 -34.21
N ALA A 237 -4.06 0.42 -33.29
CA ALA A 237 -5.19 1.18 -32.76
C ALA A 237 -4.72 2.41 -31.95
N ASN A 238 -3.73 2.21 -31.08
CA ASN A 238 -3.09 3.27 -30.31
C ASN A 238 -2.30 4.24 -31.20
N GLN A 239 -1.73 3.78 -32.32
CA GLN A 239 -1.06 4.65 -33.30
C GLN A 239 -2.05 5.66 -33.92
N MET A 240 -3.26 5.22 -34.27
CA MET A 240 -4.30 6.11 -34.80
C MET A 240 -4.74 7.14 -33.75
N ILE A 241 -4.91 6.71 -32.50
CA ILE A 241 -5.28 7.61 -31.39
C ILE A 241 -4.15 8.62 -31.14
N LEU A 242 -2.91 8.18 -31.10
CA LEU A 242 -1.74 9.03 -30.92
C LEU A 242 -1.68 10.09 -32.03
N GLN A 243 -1.77 9.72 -33.31
CA GLN A 243 -1.78 10.67 -34.43
C GLN A 243 -2.89 11.73 -34.29
N LYS A 244 -4.08 11.34 -33.81
CA LYS A 244 -5.18 12.27 -33.54
C LYS A 244 -4.86 13.23 -32.38
N LEU A 245 -4.18 12.78 -31.33
CA LEU A 245 -3.75 13.65 -30.23
C LEU A 245 -2.63 14.60 -30.64
N LEU A 246 -1.66 14.12 -31.43
CA LEU A 246 -0.54 14.93 -31.94
C LEU A 246 -1.01 16.04 -32.88
N SER A 247 -2.12 15.85 -33.60
CA SER A 247 -2.71 16.88 -34.46
C SER A 247 -3.56 17.93 -33.69
N ARG A 248 -3.83 17.70 -32.40
CA ARG A 248 -4.71 18.54 -31.57
C ARG A 248 -3.96 19.10 -30.36
N ILE A 249 -3.19 20.17 -30.54
CA ILE A 249 -2.37 20.74 -29.46
C ILE A 249 -3.13 21.79 -28.64
N PRO A 250 -3.30 21.61 -27.32
CA PRO A 250 -3.97 22.56 -26.44
C PRO A 250 -3.30 23.93 -26.46
N LYS A 251 -4.08 25.02 -26.44
CA LYS A 251 -3.58 26.41 -26.43
C LYS A 251 -2.49 26.64 -25.36
N SER A 252 -2.67 26.05 -24.18
CA SER A 252 -1.72 26.07 -23.04
C SER A 252 -0.34 25.48 -23.34
N ASN A 253 -0.22 24.56 -24.30
CA ASN A 253 1.00 23.85 -24.65
C ASN A 253 1.68 24.54 -25.85
N HIS A 254 2.32 25.69 -25.62
CA HIS A 254 3.00 26.45 -26.69
C HIS A 254 4.42 25.96 -26.99
N ALA A 255 5.16 25.62 -25.93
CA ALA A 255 6.57 25.23 -26.01
C ALA A 255 6.79 23.79 -25.52
N ASP A 256 5.93 23.28 -24.64
CA ASP A 256 6.14 22.00 -23.97
C ASP A 256 5.06 20.99 -24.33
N GLU A 257 5.47 19.75 -24.62
CA GLU A 257 4.60 18.58 -24.55
C GLU A 257 5.15 17.58 -23.55
N HIS A 258 4.31 17.12 -22.62
CA HIS A 258 4.66 16.10 -21.66
C HIS A 258 4.16 14.74 -22.16
N MET A 259 4.99 13.72 -22.06
CA MET A 259 4.67 12.36 -22.45
C MET A 259 5.04 11.41 -21.33
N CYS A 260 4.15 10.47 -21.02
CA CYS A 260 4.36 9.42 -20.03
C CYS A 260 4.20 8.07 -20.72
N ILE A 261 5.17 7.19 -20.57
CA ILE A 261 5.35 5.99 -21.37
C ILE A 261 5.37 4.80 -20.43
N SER A 262 4.51 3.81 -20.72
CA SER A 262 4.50 2.52 -20.04
C SER A 262 5.20 1.50 -20.92
N LEU A 263 6.32 0.96 -20.42
CA LEU A 263 7.18 -0.02 -21.06
C LEU A 263 7.02 -1.37 -20.35
N PRO A 264 6.35 -2.36 -20.97
CA PRO A 264 6.16 -3.66 -20.34
C PRO A 264 7.49 -4.34 -20.01
N ILE A 265 7.66 -4.73 -18.75
CA ILE A 265 8.78 -5.57 -18.28
C ILE A 265 8.39 -7.05 -18.49
N ASN A 266 7.17 -7.40 -18.12
CA ASN A 266 6.55 -8.71 -18.33
C ASN A 266 5.02 -8.55 -18.42
N SER A 267 4.27 -9.65 -18.43
CA SER A 267 2.81 -9.63 -18.56
C SER A 267 2.06 -8.92 -17.43
N GLU A 268 2.70 -8.70 -16.28
CA GLU A 268 2.08 -8.10 -15.08
C GLU A 268 2.67 -6.74 -14.71
N LYS A 269 3.91 -6.47 -15.12
CA LYS A 269 4.69 -5.30 -14.69
C LYS A 269 5.14 -4.46 -15.87
N ALA A 270 5.08 -3.15 -15.70
CA ALA A 270 5.62 -2.19 -16.65
C ALA A 270 6.48 -1.15 -15.93
N ALA A 271 7.54 -0.70 -16.57
CA ALA A 271 8.29 0.49 -16.19
C ALA A 271 7.54 1.72 -16.70
N LEU A 272 7.45 2.77 -15.88
CA LEU A 272 6.80 4.02 -16.23
C LEU A 272 7.82 5.15 -16.20
N PHE A 273 7.90 5.87 -17.31
CA PHE A 273 8.87 6.95 -17.44
C PHE A 273 8.29 8.14 -18.22
N GLY A 274 8.92 9.29 -18.03
CA GLY A 274 8.44 10.55 -18.56
C GLY A 274 9.46 11.28 -19.42
N VAL A 275 8.99 11.89 -20.51
CA VAL A 275 9.78 12.79 -21.36
C VAL A 275 9.00 14.09 -21.57
N THR A 276 9.64 15.22 -21.31
CA THR A 276 9.15 16.53 -21.74
C THR A 276 9.87 16.95 -23.01
N ILE A 277 9.11 17.20 -24.06
CA ILE A 277 9.61 17.81 -25.29
C ILE A 277 9.49 19.33 -25.15
N HIS A 278 10.62 20.01 -24.96
CA HIS A 278 10.69 21.46 -24.85
C HIS A 278 11.17 22.09 -26.16
N CYS A 279 10.38 23.01 -26.70
CA CYS A 279 10.68 23.82 -27.87
C CYS A 279 10.86 25.28 -27.41
N PRO A 280 12.09 25.75 -27.12
CA PRO A 280 12.33 27.07 -26.52
C PRO A 280 11.73 28.24 -27.31
N GLU A 281 11.73 28.13 -28.64
CA GLU A 281 11.21 29.13 -29.57
C GLU A 281 9.72 28.90 -29.91
N GLY A 282 9.08 27.94 -29.24
CA GLY A 282 7.72 27.50 -29.51
C GLY A 282 7.62 26.43 -30.61
N MET A 283 6.46 25.77 -30.64
CA MET A 283 6.13 24.80 -31.69
C MET A 283 5.82 25.49 -33.02
N ILE A 284 6.14 24.82 -34.14
CA ILE A 284 5.85 25.34 -35.48
C ILE A 284 4.34 25.52 -35.66
N THR A 285 3.94 26.68 -36.16
CA THR A 285 2.53 26.96 -36.50
C THR A 285 2.31 26.81 -38.00
N ASN A 286 1.44 25.89 -38.40
CA ASN A 286 0.94 25.84 -39.77
C ASN A 286 -0.04 27.00 -39.98
N ARG A 287 0.42 28.06 -40.64
CA ARG A 287 -0.35 29.29 -40.85
C ARG A 287 -1.64 29.07 -41.66
N LYS A 288 -1.67 28.11 -42.60
CA LYS A 288 -2.86 27.81 -43.42
C LYS A 288 -3.96 27.17 -42.58
N MET A 289 -3.58 26.18 -41.77
CA MET A 289 -4.51 25.43 -40.91
C MET A 289 -4.77 26.13 -39.57
N ARG A 290 -3.99 27.16 -39.23
CA ARG A 290 -3.98 27.87 -37.93
C ARG A 290 -3.84 26.91 -36.72
N VAL A 291 -3.10 25.82 -36.92
CA VAL A 291 -2.79 24.83 -35.87
C VAL A 291 -1.29 24.79 -35.61
N ARG A 292 -0.93 24.55 -34.35
CA ARG A 292 0.44 24.20 -33.99
C ARG A 292 0.69 22.74 -34.32
N LEU A 293 1.87 22.46 -34.85
CA LEU A 293 2.31 21.13 -35.22
C LEU A 293 3.15 20.55 -34.09
N HIS A 294 2.85 19.31 -33.72
CA HIS A 294 3.60 18.65 -32.67
C HIS A 294 4.99 18.31 -33.21
N PRO A 295 6.06 18.32 -32.38
CA PRO A 295 7.41 18.01 -32.85
C PRO A 295 7.58 16.65 -33.54
N PHE A 296 6.74 15.67 -33.20
CA PHE A 296 6.68 14.39 -33.93
C PHE A 296 6.16 14.51 -35.36
N ILE A 297 5.34 15.52 -35.67
CA ILE A 297 4.86 15.82 -37.02
C ILE A 297 5.91 16.66 -37.75
N GLN A 298 6.32 17.77 -37.15
CA GLN A 298 7.34 18.65 -37.68
C GLN A 298 8.11 19.31 -36.54
N ALA A 299 9.40 19.00 -36.44
CA ALA A 299 10.27 19.51 -35.39
C ALA A 299 10.75 20.95 -35.69
N PRO A 300 10.75 21.85 -34.69
CA PRO A 300 11.46 23.13 -34.80
C PRO A 300 12.99 22.93 -34.79
N PRO A 301 13.78 23.95 -35.20
CA PRO A 301 15.24 23.85 -35.24
C PRO A 301 15.90 23.58 -33.88
N LYS A 302 15.33 24.15 -32.81
CA LYS A 302 15.80 23.93 -31.44
C LYS A 302 14.77 23.13 -30.66
N ILE A 303 15.20 21.99 -30.15
CA ILE A 303 14.38 21.08 -29.35
C ILE A 303 15.23 20.41 -28.28
N ASN A 304 14.71 20.34 -27.07
CA ASN A 304 15.35 19.69 -25.95
C ASN A 304 14.41 18.62 -25.42
N LEU A 305 14.91 17.40 -25.28
CA LEU A 305 14.22 16.35 -24.55
C LEU A 305 14.73 16.35 -23.12
N THR A 306 13.81 16.42 -22.17
CA THR A 306 14.14 16.36 -20.74
C THR A 306 13.42 15.19 -20.10
N PRO A 307 14.14 14.17 -19.60
CA PRO A 307 13.53 13.11 -18.83
C PRO A 307 12.94 13.64 -17.53
N PHE A 308 11.85 13.03 -17.09
CA PHE A 308 11.35 13.16 -15.73
C PHE A 308 11.03 11.79 -15.15
N TYR A 309 11.31 11.64 -13.86
CA TYR A 309 11.02 10.42 -13.12
C TYR A 309 9.57 10.40 -12.69
N VAL A 310 8.94 9.23 -12.72
CA VAL A 310 7.54 9.06 -12.34
C VAL A 310 7.44 8.20 -11.09
N LYS A 311 6.79 8.72 -10.07
CA LYS A 311 6.49 8.03 -8.82
C LYS A 311 4.99 7.76 -8.73
N ARG A 312 4.62 6.49 -8.79
CA ARG A 312 3.23 6.03 -8.66
C ARG A 312 2.67 6.36 -7.29
N LEU A 313 1.47 6.92 -7.28
CA LEU A 313 0.67 7.21 -6.08
C LEU A 313 -0.66 6.46 -6.07
N GLN A 314 -1.00 5.70 -7.13
CA GLN A 314 -2.24 4.93 -7.12
C GLN A 314 -2.24 3.89 -6.00
N LYS A 315 -3.41 3.75 -5.37
CA LYS A 315 -3.65 2.90 -4.22
C LYS A 315 -3.22 1.46 -4.48
N GLU A 316 -3.58 0.91 -5.64
CA GLU A 316 -3.34 -0.48 -6.02
C GLU A 316 -1.84 -0.81 -6.01
N PHE A 317 -1.00 0.07 -6.56
CA PHE A 317 0.45 -0.10 -6.59
C PHE A 317 1.07 0.00 -5.19
N LEU A 318 0.58 0.92 -4.35
CA LEU A 318 1.10 1.08 -2.99
C LEU A 318 0.74 -0.12 -2.09
N LEU A 319 -0.42 -0.73 -2.30
CA LEU A 319 -0.88 -1.89 -1.52
C LEU A 319 -0.08 -3.16 -1.80
N GLU A 320 0.44 -3.35 -3.01
CA GLU A 320 1.29 -4.51 -3.35
C GLU A 320 2.50 -4.65 -2.41
N ARG A 321 2.98 -3.54 -1.85
CA ARG A 321 4.09 -3.54 -0.88
C ARG A 321 3.74 -4.11 0.50
N THR A 322 2.46 -4.32 0.78
CA THR A 322 1.96 -4.73 2.10
C THR A 322 1.60 -6.21 2.16
N GLY A 323 1.88 -6.98 1.11
CA GLY A 323 1.46 -8.39 0.98
C GLY A 323 -0.06 -8.55 0.89
N SER A 324 -0.81 -7.44 0.85
CA SER A 324 -2.25 -7.44 0.58
C SER A 324 -2.43 -7.34 -0.93
N ASP A 325 -2.97 -8.39 -1.55
CA ASP A 325 -3.49 -8.29 -2.91
C ASP A 325 -4.47 -7.11 -2.99
N SER A 326 -4.56 -6.46 -4.15
CA SER A 326 -5.50 -5.35 -4.43
C SER A 326 -6.99 -5.74 -4.33
N GLY A 327 -7.32 -6.92 -3.78
CA GLY A 327 -8.67 -7.46 -3.63
C GLY A 327 -9.63 -6.56 -2.84
N PHE A 328 -9.13 -5.74 -1.91
CA PHE A 328 -9.95 -4.77 -1.18
C PHE A 328 -10.17 -3.44 -1.92
N ALA A 329 -9.46 -3.19 -3.03
CA ALA A 329 -9.48 -1.91 -3.71
C ALA A 329 -10.88 -1.46 -4.18
N GLN A 330 -11.77 -2.43 -4.41
CA GLN A 330 -13.17 -2.24 -4.84
C GLN A 330 -14.20 -2.63 -3.77
N LYS A 331 -13.76 -2.96 -2.56
CA LYS A 331 -14.66 -3.41 -1.49
C LYS A 331 -15.22 -2.24 -0.70
N THR A 332 -16.44 -2.44 -0.23
CA THR A 332 -17.19 -1.46 0.57
C THR A 332 -17.54 -2.04 1.94
N ALA A 333 -17.50 -1.20 2.97
CA ALA A 333 -17.85 -1.60 4.33
C ALA A 333 -18.68 -0.53 5.05
N VAL A 334 -19.57 -0.99 5.94
CA VAL A 334 -20.25 -0.14 6.93
C VAL A 334 -19.73 -0.48 8.31
N VAL A 335 -19.31 0.51 9.09
CA VAL A 335 -18.95 0.36 10.50
C VAL A 335 -20.01 1.04 11.35
N VAL A 336 -20.68 0.27 12.20
CA VAL A 336 -21.74 0.72 13.11
C VAL A 336 -21.20 0.75 14.53
N GLY A 337 -21.18 1.94 15.12
CA GLY A 337 -20.45 2.22 16.36
C GLY A 337 -18.97 2.44 16.05
N VAL A 338 -18.49 3.68 16.12
CA VAL A 338 -17.08 4.05 15.93
C VAL A 338 -16.41 4.42 17.26
N GLY A 339 -16.77 3.72 18.34
CA GLY A 339 -16.08 3.81 19.62
C GLY A 339 -14.70 3.14 19.62
N ALA A 340 -14.32 2.53 20.74
CA ALA A 340 -12.97 1.97 20.93
C ALA A 340 -12.57 0.93 19.87
N ILE A 341 -13.45 -0.03 19.56
CA ILE A 341 -13.18 -1.06 18.55
C ILE A 341 -13.42 -0.51 17.14
N GLY A 342 -14.57 0.13 16.92
CA GLY A 342 -15.01 0.54 15.59
C GLY A 342 -14.12 1.61 14.94
N SER A 343 -13.54 2.52 15.73
CA SER A 343 -12.61 3.52 15.20
C SER A 343 -11.34 2.89 14.63
N VAL A 344 -10.75 1.93 15.37
CA VAL A 344 -9.58 1.14 14.95
C VAL A 344 -9.91 0.32 13.69
N VAL A 345 -11.09 -0.31 13.65
CA VAL A 345 -11.55 -1.05 12.46
C VAL A 345 -11.67 -0.12 11.25
N ALA A 346 -12.29 1.05 11.39
CA ALA A 346 -12.47 1.99 10.28
C ALA A 346 -11.13 2.46 9.70
N VAL A 347 -10.15 2.79 10.54
CA VAL A 347 -8.79 3.13 10.11
C VAL A 347 -8.10 1.92 9.48
N GLY A 348 -8.27 0.73 10.05
CA GLY A 348 -7.72 -0.52 9.52
C GLY A 348 -8.27 -0.90 8.15
N LEU A 349 -9.56 -0.67 7.89
CA LEU A 349 -10.19 -0.86 6.58
C LEU A 349 -9.61 0.09 5.53
N ALA A 350 -9.37 1.35 5.89
CA ALA A 350 -8.73 2.33 5.00
C ALA A 350 -7.28 1.92 4.69
N LYS A 351 -6.51 1.52 5.72
CA LYS A 351 -5.16 0.93 5.57
C LYS A 351 -5.16 -0.29 4.65
N ALA A 352 -6.16 -1.16 4.77
CA ALA A 352 -6.32 -2.34 3.92
C ALA A 352 -6.71 -2.01 2.46
N GLY A 353 -7.05 -0.75 2.16
CA GLY A 353 -7.31 -0.29 0.80
C GLY A 353 -8.77 -0.31 0.38
N PHE A 354 -9.72 -0.42 1.31
CA PHE A 354 -11.15 -0.36 0.99
C PHE A 354 -11.50 0.86 0.13
N GLN A 355 -12.36 0.67 -0.88
CA GLN A 355 -12.80 1.75 -1.76
C GLN A 355 -13.60 2.77 -0.98
N LYS A 356 -14.58 2.27 -0.22
CA LYS A 356 -15.58 3.08 0.46
C LYS A 356 -15.88 2.51 1.83
N ILE A 357 -15.91 3.41 2.81
CA ILE A 357 -16.28 3.11 4.19
C ILE A 357 -17.42 4.04 4.57
N THR A 358 -18.48 3.48 5.16
CA THR A 358 -19.58 4.26 5.73
C THR A 358 -19.57 4.10 7.25
N LEU A 359 -19.52 5.22 7.96
CA LEU A 359 -19.47 5.25 9.42
C LEU A 359 -20.83 5.67 9.98
N ILE A 360 -21.34 4.93 10.97
CA ILE A 360 -22.63 5.20 11.62
C ILE A 360 -22.44 5.23 13.13
N ASP A 361 -22.63 6.38 13.74
CA ASP A 361 -22.60 6.59 15.19
C ASP A 361 -23.27 7.94 15.50
N ASP A 362 -24.08 8.03 16.55
CA ASP A 362 -24.73 9.27 16.99
C ASP A 362 -23.93 10.07 18.00
N ASP A 363 -22.79 9.56 18.46
CA ASP A 363 -22.04 10.16 19.55
C ASP A 363 -20.97 11.17 19.09
N SER A 364 -20.71 12.15 19.95
CA SER A 364 -19.60 13.10 19.78
C SER A 364 -18.36 12.60 20.52
N LEU A 365 -17.16 13.03 20.07
CA LEU A 365 -15.94 12.66 20.78
C LEU A 365 -15.88 13.39 22.12
N ASP A 366 -15.76 12.62 23.20
CA ASP A 366 -15.59 13.12 24.56
C ASP A 366 -14.16 12.88 25.07
N ALA A 367 -13.68 13.72 25.99
CA ALA A 367 -12.36 13.60 26.60
C ALA A 367 -12.16 12.22 27.28
N ASP A 368 -13.21 11.64 27.86
CA ASP A 368 -13.19 10.32 28.51
C ASP A 368 -12.97 9.17 27.51
N ASN A 369 -13.05 9.44 26.20
CA ASN A 369 -12.93 8.44 25.15
C ASN A 369 -11.54 8.41 24.52
N VAL A 370 -10.75 9.48 24.64
CA VAL A 370 -9.53 9.72 23.86
C VAL A 370 -8.47 8.62 24.04
N TYR A 371 -8.32 8.07 25.24
CA TYR A 371 -7.29 7.04 25.50
C TYR A 371 -7.63 5.65 24.97
N ARG A 372 -8.82 5.45 24.40
CA ARG A 372 -9.22 4.17 23.77
C ARG A 372 -9.76 4.34 22.35
N HIS A 373 -9.78 5.56 21.81
CA HIS A 373 -10.28 5.86 20.48
C HIS A 373 -9.10 6.26 19.58
N GLU A 374 -9.17 5.97 18.27
CA GLU A 374 -8.14 6.41 17.30
C GLU A 374 -7.97 7.93 17.15
N LEU A 375 -8.88 8.72 17.73
CA LEU A 375 -8.89 10.18 17.62
C LEU A 375 -8.34 10.79 18.91
N GLY A 376 -7.60 11.88 18.75
CA GLY A 376 -6.98 12.61 19.86
C GLY A 376 -7.81 13.80 20.36
N MET A 377 -7.27 14.50 21.37
CA MET A 377 -7.84 15.73 21.92
C MET A 377 -8.07 16.83 20.86
N ASN A 378 -7.29 16.81 19.78
CA ASN A 378 -7.39 17.73 18.65
C ASN A 378 -8.70 17.58 17.83
N SER A 379 -9.49 16.53 18.10
CA SER A 379 -10.75 16.24 17.42
C SER A 379 -11.97 16.39 18.33
N LEU A 380 -11.83 16.92 19.55
CA LEU A 380 -12.97 17.08 20.48
C LEU A 380 -14.02 18.07 19.96
N PHE A 381 -13.56 19.14 19.31
CA PHE A 381 -14.42 20.24 18.89
C PHE A 381 -14.18 20.56 17.42
N SER A 382 -15.26 20.86 16.70
CA SER A 382 -15.21 21.64 15.47
C SER A 382 -15.21 23.13 15.78
N VAL A 383 -14.56 23.89 14.91
CA VAL A 383 -14.58 25.34 14.93
C VAL A 383 -15.24 25.81 13.64
N ASP A 384 -16.35 26.52 13.77
CA ASP A 384 -16.85 27.39 12.70
C ASP A 384 -16.40 28.84 12.94
N ASP A 385 -16.73 29.76 12.02
CA ASP A 385 -16.29 31.16 12.10
C ASP A 385 -16.67 31.88 13.41
N LYS A 386 -17.54 31.29 14.26
CA LYS A 386 -18.09 31.94 15.45
C LYS A 386 -18.19 31.06 16.72
N HIS A 387 -18.15 29.73 16.63
CA HIS A 387 -18.41 28.82 17.76
C HIS A 387 -17.55 27.56 17.76
N PHE A 388 -17.34 27.02 18.98
CA PHE A 388 -16.87 25.66 19.20
C PHE A 388 -18.09 24.75 19.42
N SER A 389 -18.16 23.64 18.69
CA SER A 389 -19.18 22.60 18.88
C SER A 389 -18.53 21.23 19.08
N PRO A 390 -19.11 20.34 19.90
CA PRO A 390 -18.67 18.95 19.96
C PRO A 390 -18.64 18.33 18.56
N GLU A 391 -17.54 17.67 18.24
CA GLU A 391 -17.37 17.04 16.94
C GLU A 391 -17.90 15.61 16.99
N TYR A 392 -18.78 15.25 16.04
CA TYR A 392 -19.23 13.87 15.90
C TYR A 392 -18.06 12.94 15.58
N LYS A 393 -18.01 11.78 16.25
CA LYS A 393 -16.93 10.80 16.06
C LYS A 393 -16.76 10.41 14.60
N VAL A 394 -17.88 10.19 13.90
CA VAL A 394 -17.87 9.80 12.48
C VAL A 394 -17.26 10.87 11.58
N ASP A 395 -17.53 12.15 11.84
CA ASP A 395 -17.07 13.25 11.00
C ASP A 395 -15.59 13.57 11.25
N ALA A 396 -15.15 13.53 12.50
CA ALA A 396 -13.73 13.60 12.85
C ALA A 396 -12.94 12.44 12.23
N LEU A 397 -13.45 11.21 12.35
CA LEU A 397 -12.77 10.03 11.83
C LEU A 397 -12.71 10.02 10.30
N LYS A 398 -13.74 10.54 9.63
CA LYS A 398 -13.71 10.81 8.19
C LYS A 398 -12.57 11.75 7.82
N LYS A 399 -12.41 12.89 8.50
CA LYS A 399 -11.31 13.84 8.25
C LYS A 399 -9.95 13.17 8.43
N GLU A 400 -9.79 12.37 9.49
CA GLU A 400 -8.55 11.68 9.80
C GLU A 400 -8.21 10.59 8.76
N ILE A 401 -9.19 9.77 8.36
CA ILE A 401 -8.98 8.76 7.33
C ILE A 401 -8.66 9.41 5.99
N GLN A 402 -9.39 10.46 5.59
CA GLN A 402 -9.18 11.10 4.29
C GLN A 402 -7.90 11.95 4.20
N SER A 403 -7.32 12.34 5.34
CA SER A 403 -6.00 12.99 5.40
C SER A 403 -4.86 11.97 5.23
N ARG A 404 -5.00 10.78 5.83
CA ARG A 404 -4.00 9.70 5.76
C ARG A 404 -4.12 8.83 4.50
N TYR A 405 -5.34 8.58 4.03
CA TYR A 405 -5.70 7.67 2.93
C TYR A 405 -6.66 8.36 1.94
N PRO A 406 -6.20 9.38 1.19
CA PRO A 406 -7.06 10.22 0.36
C PRO A 406 -7.78 9.48 -0.78
N SER A 407 -7.36 8.26 -1.11
CA SER A 407 -8.02 7.39 -2.10
C SER A 407 -9.23 6.61 -1.55
N THR A 408 -9.44 6.60 -0.22
CA THR A 408 -10.59 5.94 0.40
C THR A 408 -11.74 6.94 0.57
N GLN A 409 -12.90 6.62 -0.01
CA GLN A 409 -14.11 7.40 0.20
C GLN A 409 -14.68 7.09 1.59
N VAL A 410 -15.04 8.13 2.33
CA VAL A 410 -15.71 7.98 3.63
C VAL A 410 -17.01 8.76 3.65
N ASP A 411 -18.11 8.06 3.90
CA ASP A 411 -19.43 8.64 4.12
C ASP A 411 -19.82 8.48 5.60
N THR A 412 -20.59 9.41 6.14
CA THR A 412 -20.92 9.46 7.58
C THR A 412 -22.42 9.60 7.79
N PHE A 413 -22.92 8.93 8.83
CA PHE A 413 -24.25 9.14 9.39
C PHE A 413 -24.10 9.40 10.89
N SER A 414 -24.16 10.66 11.27
CA SER A 414 -24.14 11.14 12.66
C SER A 414 -25.51 10.91 13.32
N LYS A 415 -25.96 9.64 13.33
CA LYS A 415 -27.32 9.20 13.71
C LYS A 415 -27.30 7.79 14.28
N LYS A 416 -28.31 7.49 15.10
CA LYS A 416 -28.56 6.12 15.57
C LYS A 416 -28.78 5.18 14.39
N ILE A 417 -28.22 3.99 14.47
CA ILE A 417 -28.41 2.95 13.46
C ILE A 417 -29.89 2.64 13.20
N SER A 418 -30.74 2.63 14.24
CA SER A 418 -32.19 2.43 14.08
C SER A 418 -32.83 3.44 13.13
N THR A 419 -32.38 4.69 13.18
CA THR A 419 -32.84 5.76 12.29
C THR A 419 -32.34 5.51 10.87
N VAL A 420 -31.07 5.13 10.70
CA VAL A 420 -30.50 4.83 9.37
C VAL A 420 -31.21 3.64 8.70
N LEU A 421 -31.50 2.57 9.46
CA LEU A 421 -32.25 1.41 8.98
C LEU A 421 -33.68 1.79 8.56
N THR A 422 -34.32 2.71 9.29
CA THR A 422 -35.68 3.19 9.00
C THR A 422 -35.72 4.10 7.78
N GLU A 423 -34.74 4.99 7.64
CA GLU A 423 -34.62 5.87 6.47
C GLU A 423 -34.26 5.10 5.19
N ASN A 424 -33.68 3.90 5.32
CA ASN A 424 -33.32 2.99 4.24
C ASN A 424 -32.56 3.65 3.07
N LYS A 425 -31.58 4.51 3.41
CA LYS A 425 -30.79 5.28 2.44
C LYS A 425 -29.56 4.54 1.91
N LEU A 426 -29.23 3.39 2.50
CA LEU A 426 -28.08 2.59 2.11
C LEU A 426 -28.55 1.46 1.19
N ASP A 427 -27.82 1.26 0.10
CA ASP A 427 -27.94 0.08 -0.73
C ASP A 427 -27.16 -1.07 -0.07
N TRP A 428 -27.87 -1.85 0.76
CA TRP A 428 -27.29 -2.96 1.50
C TRP A 428 -26.78 -4.09 0.59
N GLU A 429 -27.34 -4.26 -0.61
CA GLU A 429 -26.91 -5.31 -1.54
C GLU A 429 -25.54 -5.01 -2.15
N ALA A 430 -25.22 -3.72 -2.34
CA ALA A 430 -23.92 -3.26 -2.83
C ALA A 430 -22.81 -3.24 -1.76
N ILE A 431 -23.15 -3.51 -0.49
CA ILE A 431 -22.20 -3.52 0.63
C ILE A 431 -21.58 -4.91 0.76
N ASN A 432 -20.26 -5.00 0.95
CA ASN A 432 -19.61 -6.30 1.18
C ASN A 432 -19.66 -6.71 2.66
N PHE A 433 -19.35 -5.77 3.56
CA PHE A 433 -19.24 -6.04 4.99
C PHE A 433 -19.99 -5.00 5.83
N VAL A 434 -20.70 -5.47 6.86
CA VAL A 434 -21.22 -4.63 7.96
C VAL A 434 -20.55 -5.06 9.24
N ILE A 435 -19.86 -4.15 9.91
CA ILE A 435 -19.15 -4.40 11.17
C ILE A 435 -19.91 -3.66 12.28
N VAL A 436 -20.37 -4.40 13.27
CA VAL A 436 -21.18 -3.88 14.39
C VAL A 436 -20.35 -3.94 15.68
N CYS A 437 -20.00 -2.77 16.19
CA CYS A 437 -19.11 -2.54 17.34
C CYS A 437 -19.77 -1.61 18.38
N ILE A 438 -21.05 -1.87 18.72
CA ILE A 438 -21.84 -0.98 19.59
C ILE A 438 -21.76 -1.43 21.06
N GLY A 439 -21.71 -2.74 21.31
CA GLY A 439 -21.68 -3.29 22.66
C GLY A 439 -23.03 -3.17 23.38
N VAL A 440 -24.13 -3.07 22.63
CA VAL A 440 -25.50 -2.94 23.18
C VAL A 440 -26.38 -4.07 22.60
N PRO A 441 -26.52 -5.21 23.31
CA PRO A 441 -27.12 -6.42 22.75
C PRO A 441 -28.51 -6.25 22.15
N ASN A 442 -29.39 -5.46 22.77
CA ASN A 442 -30.75 -5.24 22.26
C ASN A 442 -30.78 -4.50 20.92
N VAL A 443 -29.85 -3.56 20.70
CA VAL A 443 -29.71 -2.85 19.42
C VAL A 443 -29.12 -3.81 18.39
N GLU A 444 -28.09 -4.57 18.77
CA GLU A 444 -27.42 -5.55 17.89
C GLU A 444 -28.38 -6.66 17.43
N MET A 445 -29.26 -7.13 18.33
CA MET A 445 -30.37 -8.03 18.02
C MET A 445 -31.33 -7.44 16.98
N SER A 446 -31.64 -6.15 17.08
CA SER A 446 -32.51 -5.45 16.12
C SER A 446 -31.85 -5.33 14.75
N ILE A 447 -30.54 -5.03 14.71
CA ILE A 447 -29.73 -5.03 13.47
C ILE A 447 -29.74 -6.43 12.86
N ASN A 448 -29.50 -7.48 13.65
CA ASN A 448 -29.46 -8.86 13.15
C ASN A 448 -30.79 -9.24 12.51
N LYS A 449 -31.91 -8.94 13.19
CA LYS A 449 -33.25 -9.17 12.63
C LYS A 449 -33.48 -8.42 11.32
N TYR A 450 -33.01 -7.17 11.20
CA TYR A 450 -33.11 -6.41 9.96
C TYR A 450 -32.28 -7.04 8.84
N MET A 451 -31.00 -7.35 9.10
CA MET A 451 -30.09 -7.90 8.09
C MET A 451 -30.56 -9.26 7.57
N HIS A 452 -31.09 -10.12 8.43
CA HIS A 452 -31.65 -11.42 8.02
C HIS A 452 -32.98 -11.31 7.25
N ARG A 453 -33.65 -10.15 7.24
CA ARG A 453 -34.83 -9.93 6.40
C ARG A 453 -34.49 -9.50 4.97
N LEU A 454 -33.29 -8.98 4.75
CA LEU A 454 -32.83 -8.67 3.40
C LEU A 454 -32.71 -9.96 2.58
N GLU A 455 -33.12 -9.93 1.33
CA GLU A 455 -32.96 -11.07 0.41
C GLU A 455 -31.47 -11.34 0.16
N LYS A 456 -30.75 -10.28 -0.24
CA LYS A 456 -29.30 -10.25 -0.42
C LYS A 456 -28.66 -9.36 0.64
N ALA A 457 -28.30 -9.99 1.75
CA ALA A 457 -27.63 -9.30 2.84
C ALA A 457 -26.11 -9.27 2.66
N PRO A 458 -25.42 -8.21 3.10
CA PRO A 458 -23.97 -8.21 3.24
C PRO A 458 -23.54 -9.21 4.32
N THR A 459 -22.25 -9.58 4.33
CA THR A 459 -21.70 -10.32 5.47
C THR A 459 -21.64 -9.40 6.69
N VAL A 460 -22.16 -9.86 7.83
CA VAL A 460 -22.22 -9.06 9.05
C VAL A 460 -21.30 -9.64 10.11
N ILE A 461 -20.52 -8.78 10.75
CA ILE A 461 -19.59 -9.14 11.81
C ILE A 461 -19.99 -8.37 13.08
N TYR A 462 -20.29 -9.07 14.16
CA TYR A 462 -20.54 -8.48 15.47
C TYR A 462 -19.32 -8.65 16.35
N SER A 463 -18.97 -7.63 17.14
CA SER A 463 -17.85 -7.75 18.07
C SER A 463 -18.00 -6.93 19.34
N TRP A 464 -17.48 -7.50 20.43
CA TRP A 464 -17.47 -6.91 21.77
C TRP A 464 -16.31 -7.49 22.59
N VAL A 465 -15.91 -6.74 23.62
CA VAL A 465 -14.88 -7.10 24.60
C VAL A 465 -15.56 -7.45 25.92
N GLU A 466 -15.04 -8.48 26.60
CA GLU A 466 -15.50 -8.87 27.94
C GLU A 466 -14.92 -7.93 29.02
N PRO A 467 -15.60 -7.79 30.16
CA PRO A 467 -15.10 -7.02 31.29
C PRO A 467 -13.67 -7.38 31.67
N PHE A 468 -12.89 -6.39 32.06
CA PHE A 468 -11.48 -6.47 32.45
C PHE A 468 -10.55 -7.01 31.36
N GLY A 469 -11.00 -7.08 30.10
CA GLY A 469 -10.16 -7.57 29.01
C GLY A 469 -9.93 -9.08 29.06
N ILE A 470 -10.71 -9.85 29.83
CA ILE A 470 -10.51 -11.31 29.94
C ILE A 470 -10.77 -12.04 28.61
N GLY A 471 -11.32 -11.36 27.61
CA GLY A 471 -11.35 -11.84 26.25
C GLY A 471 -12.24 -10.99 25.37
N SER A 472 -12.38 -11.40 24.13
CA SER A 472 -13.32 -10.77 23.21
C SER A 472 -13.84 -11.74 22.18
N HIS A 473 -14.88 -11.30 21.47
CA HIS A 473 -15.62 -12.14 20.55
C HIS A 473 -15.82 -11.44 19.20
N VAL A 474 -15.74 -12.24 18.13
CA VAL A 474 -16.04 -11.85 16.76
C VAL A 474 -16.98 -12.91 16.19
N LEU A 475 -18.23 -12.53 16.00
CA LEU A 475 -19.24 -13.36 15.37
C LEU A 475 -19.39 -12.98 13.90
N VAL A 476 -19.21 -13.93 13.01
CA VAL A 476 -19.57 -13.77 11.60
C VAL A 476 -20.97 -14.33 11.37
N THR A 477 -21.82 -13.62 10.64
CA THR A 477 -23.13 -14.10 10.16
C THR A 477 -23.36 -13.67 8.72
N LEU A 478 -24.27 -14.36 8.02
CA LEU A 478 -24.61 -14.07 6.62
C LEU A 478 -23.42 -14.21 5.65
N ASN A 479 -22.40 -14.99 6.03
CA ASN A 479 -21.29 -15.35 5.16
C ASN A 479 -21.69 -16.54 4.28
N LYS A 480 -22.40 -16.26 3.18
CA LYS A 480 -22.95 -17.24 2.21
C LYS A 480 -23.93 -18.27 2.80
N LYS A 481 -24.13 -18.27 4.12
CA LYS A 481 -25.07 -19.13 4.86
C LYS A 481 -25.86 -18.26 5.83
N ARG A 482 -27.16 -18.57 5.99
CA ARG A 482 -28.03 -17.86 6.94
C ARG A 482 -27.95 -18.39 8.37
N LYS A 483 -27.81 -19.71 8.56
CA LYS A 483 -27.81 -20.34 9.90
C LYS A 483 -26.62 -19.91 10.75
N GLY A 484 -26.87 -19.62 12.03
CA GLY A 484 -25.88 -19.12 12.98
C GLY A 484 -25.80 -17.60 12.98
N CYS A 485 -26.74 -16.96 13.68
CA CYS A 485 -26.82 -15.51 13.77
C CYS A 485 -26.58 -15.02 15.20
N TYR A 486 -26.60 -13.70 15.41
CA TYR A 486 -26.39 -13.09 16.72
C TYR A 486 -27.39 -13.59 17.78
N GLN A 487 -28.67 -13.74 17.41
CA GLN A 487 -29.70 -14.26 18.33
C GLN A 487 -29.45 -15.69 18.81
N CYS A 488 -28.73 -16.54 18.06
CA CYS A 488 -28.42 -17.90 18.51
C CYS A 488 -27.60 -17.93 19.80
N LEU A 489 -26.91 -16.84 20.13
CA LEU A 489 -26.13 -16.71 21.35
C LEU A 489 -26.98 -16.48 22.60
N PHE A 490 -28.24 -16.06 22.46
CA PHE A 490 -29.07 -15.64 23.58
C PHE A 490 -30.25 -16.59 23.70
N ARG A 491 -30.10 -17.61 24.54
CA ARG A 491 -31.15 -18.60 24.81
C ARG A 491 -30.96 -19.24 26.18
N PRO A 492 -32.03 -19.79 26.77
CA PRO A 492 -31.88 -20.67 27.92
C PRO A 492 -31.10 -21.93 27.51
N ILE A 493 -30.35 -22.50 28.44
CA ILE A 493 -29.87 -23.87 28.35
C ILE A 493 -30.58 -24.62 29.47
N ASP A 494 -31.33 -25.65 29.12
CA ASP A 494 -32.21 -26.38 30.04
C ASP A 494 -33.22 -25.41 30.70
N ASP A 495 -33.45 -25.53 32.02
CA ASP A 495 -34.40 -24.70 32.78
C ASP A 495 -33.79 -23.38 33.31
N GLU A 496 -32.60 -23.00 32.85
CA GLU A 496 -31.90 -21.78 33.30
C GLU A 496 -32.39 -20.50 32.56
N PRO A 497 -32.24 -19.31 33.17
CA PRO A 497 -32.53 -18.04 32.50
C PRO A 497 -31.75 -17.84 31.18
N ILE A 498 -32.28 -16.97 30.32
CA ILE A 498 -31.61 -16.57 29.08
C ILE A 498 -30.23 -16.00 29.42
N ARG A 499 -29.19 -16.53 28.77
CA ARG A 499 -27.81 -16.06 28.90
C ARG A 499 -27.13 -15.94 27.55
N ASN A 500 -26.02 -15.20 27.50
CA ASN A 500 -25.15 -15.15 26.35
C ASN A 500 -24.17 -16.35 26.36
N LEU A 501 -24.34 -17.27 25.41
CA LEU A 501 -23.52 -18.49 25.28
C LEU A 501 -22.07 -18.24 24.91
N SER A 502 -21.71 -17.04 24.45
CA SER A 502 -20.33 -16.71 24.18
C SER A 502 -19.53 -16.40 25.44
N SER A 503 -20.20 -16.07 26.55
CA SER A 503 -19.58 -15.29 27.61
C SER A 503 -18.48 -16.04 28.34
N PHE A 504 -17.40 -15.32 28.65
CA PHE A 504 -16.30 -15.78 29.50
C PHE A 504 -16.48 -15.46 30.98
N VAL A 505 -17.61 -14.86 31.32
CA VAL A 505 -17.97 -14.45 32.66
C VAL A 505 -19.08 -15.37 33.19
N GLU A 506 -19.01 -15.78 34.47
CA GLU A 506 -20.13 -16.49 35.10
C GLU A 506 -21.36 -15.56 35.25
N PRO A 507 -22.59 -16.06 35.02
CA PRO A 507 -23.80 -15.25 35.13
C PRO A 507 -24.01 -14.64 36.52
N GLY A 508 -24.76 -13.53 36.57
CA GLY A 508 -25.20 -12.91 37.85
C GLY A 508 -24.21 -11.94 38.49
N GLN A 509 -23.13 -11.58 37.79
CA GLN A 509 -22.10 -10.66 38.27
C GLN A 509 -22.23 -9.27 37.64
N SER A 510 -21.79 -8.23 38.36
CA SER A 510 -21.81 -6.82 37.90
C SER A 510 -20.41 -6.21 37.96
N PHE A 511 -19.98 -5.59 36.86
CA PHE A 511 -18.60 -5.11 36.65
C PHE A 511 -18.50 -3.59 36.52
N THR A 512 -19.62 -2.90 36.61
CA THR A 512 -19.70 -1.46 36.37
C THR A 512 -18.97 -0.70 37.49
N ARG A 513 -17.99 0.12 37.11
CA ARG A 513 -17.27 1.02 38.02
C ARG A 513 -17.73 2.46 37.83
N SER A 514 -17.57 3.29 38.86
CA SER A 514 -17.79 4.75 38.82
C SER A 514 -16.58 5.46 39.43
N LEU A 515 -16.11 6.54 38.78
CA LEU A 515 -14.96 7.34 39.25
C LEU A 515 -15.37 8.67 39.91
N GLY A 516 -16.56 9.19 39.61
CA GLY A 516 -16.98 10.54 40.02
C GLY A 516 -18.46 10.69 40.36
N GLY A 517 -19.19 9.60 40.62
CA GLY A 517 -20.64 9.61 40.89
C GLY A 517 -21.50 9.34 39.65
N CYS A 518 -22.82 9.58 39.77
CA CYS A 518 -23.80 9.28 38.72
C CYS A 518 -23.38 9.84 37.35
N GLY A 519 -23.19 8.96 36.37
CA GLY A 519 -22.83 9.32 35.00
C GLY A 519 -21.43 8.89 34.55
N THR A 520 -20.55 8.51 35.48
CA THR A 520 -19.17 8.05 35.17
C THR A 520 -19.05 6.53 35.12
N TYR A 521 -20.11 5.84 34.73
CA TYR A 521 -20.17 4.38 34.76
C TYR A 521 -19.47 3.76 33.56
N PHE A 522 -18.53 2.83 33.79
CA PHE A 522 -17.87 2.09 32.73
C PHE A 522 -17.53 0.66 33.14
N THR A 523 -17.39 -0.21 32.14
CA THR A 523 -16.81 -1.54 32.30
C THR A 523 -15.32 -1.43 31.99
N PRO A 524 -14.41 -1.80 32.92
CA PRO A 524 -12.99 -1.64 32.71
C PRO A 524 -12.49 -2.59 31.61
N TYR A 525 -11.61 -2.10 30.74
CA TYR A 525 -10.76 -2.88 29.82
C TYR A 525 -9.64 -1.96 29.33
N SER A 526 -8.56 -2.52 28.82
CA SER A 526 -7.43 -1.78 28.23
C SER A 526 -7.70 -1.45 26.77
N PHE A 527 -7.11 -0.36 26.27
CA PHE A 527 -7.12 -0.06 24.83
C PHE A 527 -6.53 -1.22 23.99
N LEU A 528 -5.57 -1.95 24.56
CA LEU A 528 -4.98 -3.16 23.96
C LEU A 528 -6.04 -4.22 23.66
N ASP A 529 -7.04 -4.38 24.53
CA ASP A 529 -8.10 -5.38 24.35
C ASP A 529 -9.02 -4.98 23.18
N SER A 530 -9.35 -3.70 23.07
CA SER A 530 -10.14 -3.18 21.95
C SER A 530 -9.37 -3.22 20.63
N GLU A 531 -8.07 -2.94 20.62
CA GLU A 531 -7.23 -3.01 19.42
C GLU A 531 -6.98 -4.45 18.96
N GLU A 532 -6.70 -5.38 19.87
CA GLU A 532 -6.59 -6.81 19.56
C GLU A 532 -7.91 -7.34 18.97
N THR A 533 -9.03 -6.89 19.51
CA THR A 533 -10.36 -7.21 18.97
C THR A 533 -10.56 -6.65 17.57
N ALA A 534 -10.22 -5.38 17.34
CA ALA A 534 -10.27 -4.77 16.01
C ALA A 534 -9.37 -5.50 15.00
N ASN A 535 -8.16 -5.90 15.41
CA ASN A 535 -7.25 -6.70 14.60
C ASN A 535 -7.85 -8.06 14.23
N ARG A 536 -8.56 -8.71 15.16
CA ARG A 536 -9.28 -9.97 14.88
C ARG A 536 -10.41 -9.79 13.89
N ILE A 537 -11.16 -8.68 13.96
CA ILE A 537 -12.19 -8.35 12.95
C ILE A 537 -11.53 -8.21 11.58
N LEU A 538 -10.47 -7.41 11.46
CA LEU A 538 -9.78 -7.19 10.18
C LEU A 538 -9.24 -8.51 9.61
N ARG A 539 -8.57 -9.34 10.43
CA ARG A 539 -8.10 -10.67 10.00
C ARG A 539 -9.25 -11.59 9.57
N THR A 540 -10.41 -11.48 10.23
CA THR A 540 -11.60 -12.25 9.86
C THR A 540 -12.14 -11.81 8.49
N ILE A 541 -12.18 -10.50 8.21
CA ILE A 541 -12.52 -9.96 6.89
C ILE A 541 -11.57 -10.50 5.82
N TYR A 542 -10.25 -10.50 6.08
CA TYR A 542 -9.24 -11.09 5.18
C TYR A 542 -9.50 -12.56 4.87
N LYS A 543 -9.84 -13.37 5.89
CA LYS A 543 -10.17 -14.79 5.70
C LYS A 543 -11.46 -14.99 4.92
N ILE A 544 -12.49 -14.18 5.18
CA ILE A 544 -13.78 -14.27 4.45
C ILE A 544 -13.57 -13.94 2.97
N ASP A 545 -12.89 -12.83 2.66
CA ASP A 545 -12.67 -12.38 1.28
C ASP A 545 -11.89 -13.41 0.46
N ARG A 546 -10.94 -14.10 1.09
CA ARG A 546 -10.15 -15.19 0.49
C ARG A 546 -10.83 -16.56 0.51
N ASN A 547 -12.11 -16.63 0.92
CA ASN A 547 -12.86 -17.88 1.07
C ASN A 547 -12.19 -18.91 2.01
N GLN A 548 -11.42 -18.44 3.00
CA GLN A 548 -10.73 -19.26 4.01
C GLN A 548 -11.55 -19.43 5.29
N LEU A 549 -12.75 -18.85 5.36
CA LEU A 549 -13.66 -18.97 6.49
C LEU A 549 -15.03 -19.45 5.99
N GLU A 550 -15.41 -20.66 6.40
CA GLU A 550 -16.71 -21.22 6.05
C GLU A 550 -17.76 -20.97 7.12
N GLY A 551 -18.98 -20.66 6.66
CA GLY A 551 -20.14 -20.46 7.52
C GLY A 551 -19.99 -19.27 8.44
N ASN A 552 -20.67 -19.38 9.58
CA ASN A 552 -20.88 -18.30 10.54
C ASN A 552 -20.23 -18.68 11.89
N PRO A 553 -18.90 -18.59 12.02
CA PRO A 553 -18.22 -18.94 13.27
C PRO A 553 -18.27 -17.83 14.32
N MET A 554 -18.30 -18.27 15.58
CA MET A 554 -17.95 -17.47 16.75
C MET A 554 -16.46 -17.64 17.05
N LEU A 555 -15.68 -16.61 16.76
CA LEU A 555 -14.24 -16.57 17.04
C LEU A 555 -14.04 -15.82 18.35
N SER A 556 -13.30 -16.41 19.29
CA SER A 556 -13.05 -15.81 20.60
C SER A 556 -11.58 -15.86 20.94
N TRP A 557 -11.12 -14.92 21.75
CA TRP A 557 -9.75 -14.91 22.27
C TRP A 557 -9.74 -14.60 23.74
N LYS A 558 -8.78 -15.15 24.45
CA LYS A 558 -8.69 -15.05 25.91
C LYS A 558 -7.58 -14.09 26.30
N GLY A 559 -7.94 -13.07 27.06
CA GLY A 559 -6.99 -12.25 27.80
C GLY A 559 -6.65 -12.89 29.15
N ASP A 560 -5.75 -12.22 29.87
CA ASP A 560 -5.33 -12.59 31.22
C ASP A 560 -6.46 -12.31 32.23
N PRO A 561 -6.93 -13.30 33.01
CA PRO A 561 -8.03 -13.12 33.95
C PRO A 561 -7.56 -12.60 35.32
N ALA A 562 -6.25 -12.40 35.55
CA ALA A 562 -5.70 -12.09 36.88
C ALA A 562 -6.41 -10.91 37.55
N SER A 563 -6.49 -9.75 36.87
CA SER A 563 -7.17 -8.55 37.39
C SER A 563 -8.66 -8.77 37.66
N PHE A 564 -9.32 -9.61 36.87
CA PHE A 564 -10.72 -9.96 37.04
C PHE A 564 -10.94 -10.83 38.29
N ILE A 565 -10.08 -11.85 38.47
CA ILE A 565 -10.12 -12.77 39.62
C ILE A 565 -9.72 -12.04 40.91
N ASP A 566 -8.71 -11.17 40.87
CA ASP A 566 -8.26 -10.36 42.02
C ASP A 566 -9.35 -9.45 42.57
N GLN A 567 -10.33 -9.09 41.73
CA GLN A 567 -11.51 -8.31 42.13
C GLN A 567 -12.65 -9.17 42.66
N GLY A 568 -12.46 -10.48 42.78
CA GLY A 568 -13.42 -11.44 43.32
C GLY A 568 -14.42 -11.98 42.29
N PHE A 569 -14.22 -11.73 41.00
CA PHE A 569 -15.11 -12.23 39.96
C PHE A 569 -14.75 -13.64 39.48
N GLN A 570 -15.73 -14.32 38.90
CA GLN A 570 -15.65 -15.72 38.45
C GLN A 570 -15.78 -15.83 36.93
N VAL A 571 -14.85 -16.56 36.31
CA VAL A 571 -14.83 -16.85 34.88
C VAL A 571 -15.70 -18.05 34.55
N SER A 572 -16.29 -18.06 33.36
CA SER A 572 -17.20 -19.14 32.95
C SER A 572 -16.50 -20.45 32.61
N ASN A 573 -17.24 -21.56 32.62
CA ASN A 573 -16.77 -22.84 32.05
C ASN A 573 -16.24 -22.71 30.62
N ARG A 574 -16.77 -21.76 29.84
CA ARG A 574 -16.31 -21.51 28.47
C ARG A 574 -14.92 -20.86 28.46
N TYR A 575 -14.64 -19.96 29.39
CA TYR A 575 -13.30 -19.37 29.54
C TYR A 575 -12.26 -20.44 29.84
N MET A 576 -12.59 -21.49 30.60
CA MET A 576 -11.66 -22.57 30.93
C MET A 576 -11.25 -23.45 29.73
N MET A 577 -11.93 -23.31 28.58
CA MET A 577 -11.55 -24.03 27.36
C MET A 577 -10.19 -23.53 26.81
N THR A 578 -9.45 -24.43 26.16
CA THR A 578 -8.26 -24.05 25.38
C THR A 578 -8.67 -23.31 24.11
N GLU A 579 -7.75 -22.55 23.51
CA GLU A 579 -8.03 -21.88 22.24
C GLU A 579 -8.42 -22.87 21.12
N GLU A 580 -7.79 -24.05 21.07
CA GLU A 580 -8.13 -25.12 20.14
C GLU A 580 -9.56 -25.65 20.37
N GLN A 581 -9.96 -25.81 21.62
CA GLN A 581 -11.33 -26.20 21.96
C GLN A 581 -12.34 -25.12 21.56
N LEU A 582 -12.04 -23.84 21.80
CA LEU A 582 -12.89 -22.73 21.34
C LEU A 582 -13.01 -22.72 19.82
N MET A 583 -11.90 -22.91 19.11
CA MET A 583 -11.84 -22.96 17.65
C MET A 583 -12.62 -24.15 17.08
N SER A 584 -12.46 -25.36 17.62
CA SER A 584 -13.21 -26.55 17.17
C SER A 584 -14.73 -26.40 17.41
N LYS A 585 -15.13 -25.74 18.51
CA LYS A 585 -16.54 -25.53 18.87
C LYS A 585 -17.17 -24.24 18.31
N ARG A 586 -16.47 -23.50 17.44
CA ARG A 586 -16.89 -22.17 16.94
C ARG A 586 -18.25 -22.12 16.24
N LEU A 587 -18.80 -23.26 15.80
CA LEU A 587 -20.12 -23.36 15.15
C LEU A 587 -21.20 -23.98 16.05
N LEU A 588 -20.86 -24.46 17.25
CA LEU A 588 -21.82 -25.21 18.09
C LEU A 588 -22.85 -24.31 18.81
N TYR A 589 -22.67 -23.00 18.78
CA TYR A 589 -23.65 -22.06 19.34
C TYR A 589 -24.94 -21.97 18.51
N GLN A 590 -24.92 -22.46 17.27
CA GLN A 590 -26.05 -22.34 16.34
C GLN A 590 -27.30 -23.01 16.91
N ASP A 591 -28.41 -22.31 16.80
CA ASP A 591 -29.70 -22.80 17.25
C ASP A 591 -30.56 -23.22 16.04
N PRO A 592 -30.87 -24.53 15.88
CA PRO A 592 -31.75 -25.01 14.81
C PRO A 592 -33.14 -24.37 14.83
N ASN A 593 -33.61 -23.93 16.01
CA ASN A 593 -34.95 -23.35 16.20
C ASN A 593 -34.89 -21.81 16.32
N CYS A 594 -33.78 -21.19 15.91
CA CYS A 594 -33.63 -19.74 16.03
C CYS A 594 -34.73 -19.00 15.24
N PRO A 595 -35.52 -18.13 15.88
CA PRO A 595 -36.64 -17.43 15.22
C PRO A 595 -36.20 -16.41 14.16
N ILE A 596 -34.89 -16.18 14.01
CA ILE A 596 -34.34 -15.25 13.02
C ILE A 596 -33.73 -15.99 11.83
N CYS A 597 -32.88 -17.00 12.07
CA CYS A 597 -32.11 -17.64 11.00
C CYS A 597 -32.57 -19.07 10.65
N ALA A 598 -33.55 -19.64 11.36
CA ALA A 598 -34.10 -20.95 11.04
C ALA A 598 -35.17 -20.91 9.93
N GLU A 599 -35.97 -19.84 9.87
CA GLU A 599 -37.19 -19.81 9.04
C GLU A 599 -37.00 -19.28 7.61
N VAL A 600 -35.88 -18.63 7.27
CA VAL A 600 -35.70 -18.00 5.93
C VAL A 600 -35.14 -18.98 4.88
N GLY A 601 -35.58 -20.25 4.95
CA GLY A 601 -35.10 -21.37 4.14
C GLY A 601 -36.14 -22.01 3.21
N GLY A 602 -37.21 -21.31 2.85
CA GLY A 602 -38.06 -21.64 1.70
C GLY A 602 -38.18 -20.36 0.86
N THR A 603 -37.85 -20.32 -0.42
CA THR A 603 -38.07 -21.27 -1.51
C THR A 603 -36.98 -21.08 -2.57
N ASN A 604 -36.39 -22.18 -3.07
CA ASN A 604 -35.79 -22.39 -4.41
C ASN A 604 -34.56 -23.30 -4.31
N ASP A 605 -34.80 -24.57 -3.95
CA ASP A 605 -34.04 -25.68 -4.49
C ASP A 605 -35.03 -26.55 -5.27
N ASN A 606 -35.12 -26.28 -6.58
CA ASN A 606 -35.61 -27.18 -7.63
C ASN A 606 -34.99 -26.75 -8.96
#